data_AF-A0A960EIV9-F1
#
_entry.id   AF-A0A960EIV9-F1
#
_cell.length_a   1.000
_cell.length_b   1.000
_cell.length_c   1.000
_cell.angle_alpha   90.00
_cell.angle_beta   90.00
_cell.angle_gamma   90.00
#
_symmetry.space_group_name_H-M   'P 1'
#
loop_
_entity.id
_entity.type
_entity.pdbx_description
1 polymer ?
#
loop_
_entity_poly.entity_id
_entity_poly.type
_entity_poly.pdbx_seq_one_letter_code
_entity_poly.pdbx_strand_id
1 'polypeptide(L)'
;MSMMRRGPLDRYRPEWVLRQAATLGVTGSIEFHAGEPATFFVDGGHVYAARRGLGDEPDGPEGPDEASQRALAVALLARVLPMAAGWYYHDPLGRHPARGAWA
;
A
#
# COMPACT_ATOMS: atom_id res chain seq x y z
N MET A 1 -8.97 17.43 -8.23
CA MET A 1 -9.29 15.99 -8.10
C MET A 1 -8.14 15.22 -8.73
N SER A 2 -7.17 14.75 -7.94
CA SER A 2 -6.05 13.97 -8.47
C SER A 2 -6.44 12.49 -8.43
N MET A 3 -7.03 12.01 -9.52
CA MET A 3 -7.39 10.61 -9.70
C MET A 3 -6.30 9.97 -10.57
N MET A 4 -5.40 9.18 -9.99
CA MET A 4 -4.41 8.38 -10.72
C MET A 4 -4.09 7.13 -9.89
N ARG A 5 -4.05 5.89 -10.42
CA ARG A 5 -4.13 5.37 -11.79
C ARG A 5 -4.46 3.88 -11.66
N ARG A 6 -5.54 3.40 -12.29
CA ARG A 6 -5.80 1.96 -12.42
C ARG A 6 -4.74 1.36 -13.36
N GLY A 7 -3.92 0.44 -12.87
CA GLY A 7 -2.89 -0.22 -13.68
C GLY A 7 -3.03 -1.74 -13.61
N PRO A 8 -2.77 -2.48 -14.70
CA PRO A 8 -2.74 -3.93 -14.66
C PRO A 8 -1.49 -4.38 -13.88
N LEU A 9 -1.67 -5.39 -13.03
CA LEU A 9 -0.68 -5.86 -12.06
C LEU A 9 0.59 -6.44 -12.71
N ASP A 10 0.45 -7.00 -13.91
CA ASP A 10 1.51 -7.63 -14.70
C ASP A 10 2.55 -6.64 -15.27
N ARG A 11 2.21 -5.35 -15.37
CA ARG A 11 3.07 -4.35 -16.04
C ARG A 11 4.06 -3.64 -15.12
N TYR A 12 3.88 -3.71 -13.81
CA TYR A 12 4.71 -2.96 -12.87
C TYR A 12 5.26 -3.88 -11.81
N ARG A 13 6.58 -3.90 -11.67
CA ARG A 13 7.20 -4.57 -10.53
C ARG A 13 6.86 -3.81 -9.24
N PRO A 14 6.60 -4.47 -8.13
CA PRO A 14 5.86 -3.84 -7.04
C PRO A 14 6.80 -3.32 -5.96
N GLU A 15 8.01 -3.86 -5.92
CA GLU A 15 9.16 -3.16 -5.33
C GLU A 15 9.41 -1.84 -6.05
N TRP A 16 9.14 -1.77 -7.36
CA TRP A 16 9.16 -0.48 -8.07
C TRP A 16 7.99 0.40 -7.66
N VAL A 17 6.78 -0.14 -7.46
CA VAL A 17 5.63 0.64 -6.92
C VAL A 17 5.94 1.23 -5.54
N LEU A 18 6.43 0.42 -4.60
CA LEU A 18 6.82 0.90 -3.27
C LEU A 18 8.01 1.86 -3.33
N ARG A 19 8.99 1.61 -4.21
CA ARG A 19 10.14 2.51 -4.40
C ARG A 19 9.71 3.85 -5.01
N GLN A 20 8.76 3.85 -5.94
CA GLN A 20 8.19 5.07 -6.49
C GLN A 20 7.39 5.82 -5.42
N ALA A 21 6.58 5.11 -4.64
CA ALA A 21 5.85 5.70 -3.52
C ALA A 21 6.81 6.38 -2.52
N ALA A 22 7.90 5.70 -2.16
CA ALA A 22 8.96 6.26 -1.33
C ALA A 22 9.66 7.48 -1.97
N THR A 23 10.03 7.37 -3.24
CA THR A 23 10.76 8.44 -3.96
C THR A 23 9.91 9.70 -4.15
N LEU A 24 8.61 9.53 -4.35
CA LEU A 24 7.65 10.61 -4.60
C LEU A 24 6.99 11.14 -3.33
N GLY A 25 7.34 10.59 -2.16
CA GLY A 25 6.72 10.96 -0.88
C GLY A 25 5.20 10.75 -0.90
N VAL A 26 4.74 9.66 -1.52
CA VAL A 26 3.32 9.39 -1.70
C VAL A 26 2.65 9.17 -0.35
N THR A 27 1.52 9.83 -0.17
CA THR A 27 0.58 9.61 0.93
C THR A 27 -0.73 9.10 0.33
N GLY A 28 -1.33 8.10 0.96
CA GLY A 28 -2.53 7.46 0.45
C GLY A 28 -2.67 6.00 0.87
N SER A 29 -3.66 5.33 0.27
CA SER A 29 -3.72 3.87 0.28
C SER A 29 -3.39 3.31 -1.11
N ILE A 30 -2.71 2.16 -1.15
CA ILE A 30 -2.52 1.35 -2.35
C ILE A 30 -3.28 0.05 -2.14
N GLU A 31 -4.28 -0.18 -2.96
CA GLU A 31 -5.10 -1.39 -2.94
C GLU A 31 -4.74 -2.30 -4.12
N PHE A 32 -4.64 -3.59 -3.85
CA PHE A 32 -4.42 -4.62 -4.82
C PHE A 32 -5.65 -5.49 -4.95
N HIS A 33 -6.27 -5.45 -6.12
CA HIS A 33 -7.47 -6.18 -6.48
C HIS A 33 -7.07 -7.41 -7.31
N ALA A 34 -6.70 -8.48 -6.62
CA ALA A 34 -6.25 -9.76 -7.18
C ALA A 34 -6.92 -10.95 -6.47
N GLY A 35 -6.57 -12.18 -6.84
CA GLY A 35 -7.07 -13.40 -6.17
C GLY A 35 -6.74 -13.45 -4.67
N GLU A 36 -5.68 -12.76 -4.27
CA GLU A 36 -5.38 -12.46 -2.88
C GLU A 36 -5.25 -10.94 -2.71
N PRO A 37 -6.34 -10.24 -2.35
CA PRO A 37 -6.29 -8.79 -2.23
C PRO A 37 -5.43 -8.34 -1.05
N ALA A 38 -4.88 -7.13 -1.15
CA ALA A 38 -4.08 -6.50 -0.10
C ALA A 38 -4.23 -4.97 -0.14
N THR A 39 -4.09 -4.31 1.00
CA THR A 39 -4.12 -2.86 1.11
C THR A 39 -2.92 -2.37 1.91
N PHE A 40 -2.24 -1.35 1.40
CA PHE A 40 -1.13 -0.70 2.08
C PHE A 40 -1.47 0.75 2.30
N PHE A 41 -1.21 1.25 3.50
CA PHE A 41 -1.36 2.65 3.82
C PHE A 41 0.02 3.28 3.96
N VAL A 42 0.20 4.36 3.22
CA VAL A 42 1.49 5.03 3.02
C VAL A 42 1.34 6.48 3.46
N ASP A 43 2.33 6.98 4.20
CA ASP A 43 2.45 8.41 4.51
C ASP A 43 3.88 8.88 4.23
N GLY A 44 4.03 9.92 3.41
CA GLY A 44 5.35 10.45 3.04
C GLY A 44 6.28 9.40 2.41
N GLY A 45 5.73 8.34 1.81
CA GLY A 45 6.50 7.23 1.26
C GLY A 45 6.77 6.06 2.22
N HIS A 46 6.34 6.15 3.48
CA HIS A 46 6.51 5.13 4.51
C HIS A 46 5.25 4.31 4.73
N VAL A 47 5.39 2.98 4.82
CA VAL A 47 4.24 2.09 5.06
C VAL A 47 3.99 2.01 6.57
N TYR A 48 2.85 2.55 7.02
CA TYR A 48 2.47 2.52 8.44
C TYR A 48 1.43 1.45 8.76
N ALA A 49 0.79 0.87 7.75
CA ALA A 49 -0.09 -0.29 7.89
C ALA A 49 -0.15 -1.10 6.59
N ALA A 50 -0.17 -2.43 6.72
CA ALA A 50 -0.33 -3.37 5.63
C ALA A 50 -1.33 -4.47 6.01
N ARG A 51 -2.34 -4.68 5.17
CA ARG A 51 -3.44 -5.61 5.46
C ARG A 51 -3.66 -6.59 4.31
N ARG A 52 -4.03 -7.81 4.67
CA ARG A 52 -4.67 -8.74 3.74
C ARG A 52 -6.12 -8.30 3.53
N GLY A 53 -6.57 -8.30 2.28
CA GLY A 53 -7.89 -7.82 1.90
C GLY A 53 -7.91 -6.36 1.49
N LEU A 54 -9.08 -5.95 1.00
CA LEU A 54 -9.46 -4.54 0.90
C LEU A 54 -9.99 -4.10 2.25
N GLY A 55 -9.62 -2.92 2.71
CA GLY A 55 -10.07 -2.44 4.00
C GLY A 55 -9.96 -0.94 4.15
N ASP A 56 -10.74 -0.42 5.08
CA ASP A 56 -10.71 0.98 5.45
C ASP A 56 -9.40 1.33 6.14
N GLU A 57 -9.09 2.62 6.11
CA GLU A 57 -7.96 3.19 6.81
C GLU A 57 -8.01 2.89 8.32
N PRO A 58 -6.90 2.40 8.93
CA PRO A 58 -6.85 2.21 10.38
C PRO A 58 -6.82 3.54 11.13
N ASP A 59 -7.39 3.56 12.33
CA ASP A 59 -7.34 4.71 13.26
C ASP A 59 -5.92 5.01 13.80
N GLY A 60 -4.92 4.19 13.47
CA GLY A 60 -3.54 4.24 13.95
C GLY A 60 -2.59 3.36 13.13
N PRO A 61 -1.26 3.43 13.33
CA PRO A 61 -0.37 2.42 12.79
C PRO A 61 -0.70 1.05 13.36
N GLU A 62 -0.60 0.04 12.50
CA GLU A 62 -0.77 -1.34 12.92
C GLU A 62 0.60 -1.94 13.23
N GLY A 63 0.69 -2.84 14.20
CA GLY A 63 1.95 -3.52 14.55
C GLY A 63 2.96 -2.67 15.35
N PRO A 64 4.18 -3.20 15.56
CA PRO A 64 5.14 -2.70 16.54
C PRO A 64 6.27 -1.81 15.98
N ASP A 65 6.44 -1.70 14.66
CA ASP A 65 7.27 -0.69 13.97
C ASP A 65 6.99 -0.61 12.45
N GLU A 66 7.48 0.45 11.80
CA GLU A 66 7.48 0.58 10.33
C GLU A 66 8.18 -0.63 9.68
N ALA A 67 9.26 -1.13 10.28
CA ALA A 67 10.01 -2.26 9.72
C ALA A 67 9.14 -3.53 9.62
N SER A 68 8.30 -3.77 10.62
CA SER A 68 7.35 -4.89 10.67
C SER A 68 6.23 -4.71 9.66
N GLN A 69 5.69 -3.50 9.53
CA GLN A 69 4.67 -3.20 8.51
C GLN A 69 5.22 -3.30 7.10
N ARG A 70 6.45 -2.85 6.89
CA ARG A 70 7.18 -3.02 5.64
C ARG A 70 7.45 -4.49 5.34
N ALA A 71 7.85 -5.29 6.32
CA ALA A 71 8.05 -6.74 6.15
C ALA A 71 6.73 -7.44 5.78
N LEU A 72 5.62 -7.07 6.42
CA LEU A 72 4.29 -7.57 6.10
C LEU A 72 3.84 -7.15 4.70
N ALA A 73 4.05 -5.89 4.31
CA ALA A 73 3.77 -5.40 2.97
C ALA A 73 4.53 -6.20 1.91
N VAL A 74 5.81 -6.49 2.14
CA VAL A 74 6.63 -7.35 1.25
C VAL A 74 6.07 -8.76 1.17
N ALA A 75 5.65 -9.35 2.28
CA ALA A 75 5.07 -10.69 2.30
C ALA A 75 3.73 -10.76 1.55
N LEU A 76 2.87 -9.75 1.70
CA LEU A 76 1.59 -9.64 0.99
C LEU A 76 1.81 -9.43 -0.52
N LEU A 77 2.74 -8.55 -0.87
CA LEU A 77 3.19 -8.37 -2.24
C LEU A 77 3.67 -9.71 -2.84
N ALA A 78 4.54 -10.47 -2.18
CA ALA A 78 5.00 -11.75 -2.71
C ALA A 78 3.87 -12.73 -3.09
N ARG A 79 2.66 -12.57 -2.51
CA ARG A 79 1.47 -13.36 -2.80
C ARG A 79 0.59 -12.76 -3.91
N VAL A 80 0.43 -11.43 -3.91
CA VAL A 80 -0.41 -10.70 -4.88
C VAL A 80 0.19 -10.70 -6.28
N LEU A 81 1.52 -10.62 -6.38
CA LEU A 81 2.21 -10.24 -7.62
C LEU A 81 2.42 -11.34 -8.64
N PRO A 82 2.57 -12.62 -8.26
CA PRO A 82 2.58 -13.70 -9.23
C PRO A 82 1.23 -13.88 -9.95
N MET A 83 0.18 -13.16 -9.53
CA MET A 83 -1.16 -13.29 -10.10
C MET A 83 -1.20 -12.72 -11.52
N ALA A 84 -1.57 -13.56 -12.49
CA ALA A 84 -1.71 -13.17 -13.89
C ALA A 84 -2.88 -12.20 -14.16
N ALA A 85 -3.79 -12.05 -13.20
CA ALA A 85 -4.98 -11.22 -13.32
C ALA A 85 -5.16 -10.35 -12.07
N GLY A 86 -5.53 -9.09 -12.31
CA GLY A 86 -5.86 -8.12 -11.28
C GLY A 86 -5.42 -6.72 -11.66
N TRP A 87 -5.70 -5.77 -10.77
CA TRP A 87 -5.33 -4.38 -10.92
C TRP A 87 -4.96 -3.79 -9.56
N TYR A 88 -4.18 -2.72 -9.56
CA TYR A 88 -3.98 -1.92 -8.36
C TYR A 88 -4.71 -0.58 -8.50
N TYR A 89 -5.04 -0.03 -7.34
CA TYR A 89 -5.64 1.29 -7.14
C TYR A 89 -4.82 2.05 -6.13
N HIS A 90 -4.70 3.36 -6.33
CA HIS A 90 -4.05 4.24 -5.37
C HIS A 90 -5.02 5.36 -5.05
N ASP A 91 -5.35 5.51 -3.77
CA ASP A 91 -6.17 6.61 -3.25
C ASP A 91 -5.27 7.62 -2.54
N PRO A 92 -4.92 8.74 -3.21
CA PRO A 92 -4.10 9.79 -2.61
C PRO A 92 -4.88 10.68 -1.62
N LEU A 93 -6.17 10.46 -1.41
CA LEU A 93 -7.08 11.33 -0.64
C LEU A 93 -7.58 10.69 0.66
N GLY A 94 -6.94 9.60 1.12
CA GLY A 94 -7.19 9.05 2.45
C GLY A 94 -7.15 10.17 3.50
N ARG A 95 -8.19 10.27 4.33
CA ARG A 95 -8.24 11.25 5.42
C ARG A 95 -7.34 10.73 6.54
N HIS A 96 -6.02 10.71 6.35
CA HIS A 96 -5.07 10.09 7.26
C HIS A 96 -5.08 10.70 8.67
N PRO A 97 -5.90 10.21 9.62
CA PRO A 97 -6.06 10.85 10.93
C PRO A 97 -4.88 10.47 11.84
N ALA A 98 -4.28 9.30 11.56
CA ALA A 98 -3.16 8.70 12.24
C ALA A 98 -1.82 9.24 11.72
N ARG A 99 -1.65 10.56 11.80
CA ARG A 99 -0.32 11.19 11.69
C ARG A 99 0.52 10.78 12.90
N GLY A 100 1.20 9.64 12.78
CA GLY A 100 2.23 9.22 13.71
C GLY A 100 1.77 8.26 14.80
N ALA A 101 2.43 7.11 14.86
CA ALA A 101 2.85 6.52 16.14
C ALA A 101 4.21 5.82 16.05
N TRP A 102 5.02 6.21 15.06
CA TRP A 102 6.45 5.87 14.97
C TRP A 102 7.24 7.17 15.13
N ALA A 103 7.12 7.81 16.28
CA ALA A 103 8.08 8.84 16.69
C ALA A 103 9.32 8.17 17.28
#